data_AF-A0AAV8Y8F8-F1
#
_entry.id   AF-A0AAV8Y8F8-F1
#
_cell.length_a   1.000
_cell.length_b   1.000
_cell.length_c   1.000
_cell.angle_alpha   90.00
_cell.angle_beta   90.00
_cell.angle_gamma   90.00
#
_symmetry.space_group_name_H-M   'P 1'
#
loop_
_entity.id
_entity.type
_entity.pdbx_description
1 polymer ?
#
loop_
_entity_poly.entity_id
_entity_poly.type
_entity_poly.pdbx_seq_one_letter_code
_entity_poly.pdbx_strand_id
1 'polypeptide(L)'
;MYKIMKKNENIPQSVMEPRMEQRVNLKFLVKLGKTFTEAYAMLKEVYRNECLSRTQVFEWFKRFKEGHETTANDPRPRRPSTSKTDENIEKKW
;
A
#
# COMPACT_ATOMS: atom_id res chain seq x y z
N MET A 1 -13.22 -12.09 -5.60
CA MET A 1 -13.58 -10.65 -5.68
C MET A 1 -12.85 -9.92 -6.81
N TYR A 2 -11.50 -9.83 -6.81
CA TYR A 2 -10.74 -9.24 -7.94
C TYR A 2 -10.78 -10.03 -9.26
N LYS A 3 -10.86 -11.37 -9.19
CA LYS A 3 -11.07 -12.20 -10.39
C LYS A 3 -12.42 -11.92 -11.08
N ILE A 4 -13.41 -11.41 -10.35
CA ILE A 4 -14.74 -11.04 -10.89
C ILE A 4 -14.69 -9.64 -11.49
N MET A 5 -13.90 -8.71 -10.93
CA MET A 5 -13.72 -7.36 -11.48
C MET A 5 -12.83 -7.32 -12.74
N LYS A 6 -12.07 -8.39 -13.04
CA LYS A 6 -11.21 -8.47 -14.24
C LYS A 6 -11.98 -8.55 -15.57
N LYS A 7 -13.29 -8.79 -15.56
CA LYS A 7 -14.10 -8.96 -16.78
C LYS A 7 -14.64 -7.65 -17.36
N ASN A 8 -14.48 -6.52 -16.66
CA ASN A 8 -14.85 -5.21 -17.18
C ASN A 8 -13.61 -4.30 -17.24
N GLU A 9 -13.20 -4.04 -18.48
CA GLU A 9 -12.41 -2.91 -18.96
C GLU A 9 -10.91 -2.86 -18.60
N ASN A 10 -10.08 -3.01 -19.64
CA ASN A 10 -8.75 -2.45 -19.91
C ASN A 10 -8.02 -1.63 -18.82
N ILE A 11 -7.76 -2.21 -17.64
CA ILE A 11 -6.80 -1.63 -16.69
C ILE A 11 -5.42 -2.24 -17.00
N PRO A 12 -4.42 -1.42 -17.38
CA PRO A 12 -3.08 -1.92 -17.71
C PRO A 12 -2.47 -2.65 -16.51
N GLN A 13 -1.81 -3.77 -16.82
CA GLN A 13 -1.28 -4.77 -15.89
C GLN A 13 -0.20 -4.23 -14.90
N SER A 14 0.11 -2.92 -14.96
CA SER A 14 1.14 -2.23 -14.17
C SER A 14 0.63 -1.36 -13.00
N VAL A 15 -0.67 -1.36 -12.66
CA VAL A 15 -1.28 -0.29 -11.83
C VAL A 15 -1.63 -0.65 -10.37
N MET A 16 -1.53 -1.92 -9.93
CA MET A 16 -1.64 -2.26 -8.50
C MET A 16 -0.63 -3.32 -8.09
N GLU A 17 0.28 -2.95 -7.17
CA GLU A 17 1.08 -3.96 -6.45
C GLU A 17 0.17 -4.86 -5.60
N PRO A 18 0.50 -6.16 -5.43
CA PRO A 18 -0.26 -7.08 -4.56
C PRO A 18 -0.54 -6.54 -3.14
N ARG A 19 0.34 -5.66 -2.65
CA ARG A 19 0.20 -4.94 -1.38
C ARG A 19 -0.94 -3.93 -1.36
N MET A 20 -1.21 -3.25 -2.48
CA MET A 20 -2.33 -2.31 -2.60
C MET A 20 -3.67 -3.06 -2.64
N GLU A 21 -3.73 -4.19 -3.32
CA GLU A 21 -4.94 -5.03 -3.41
C GLU A 21 -5.43 -5.45 -2.02
N GLN A 22 -4.50 -5.94 -1.18
CA GLN A 22 -4.78 -6.33 0.20
C GLN A 22 -5.28 -5.16 1.04
N ARG A 23 -4.74 -3.94 0.85
CA ARG A 23 -5.20 -2.73 1.55
C ARG A 23 -6.61 -2.31 1.14
N VAL A 24 -6.96 -2.44 -0.14
CA VAL A 24 -8.33 -2.16 -0.61
C VAL A 24 -9.32 -3.16 -0.01
N ASN A 25 -8.96 -4.45 0.04
CA ASN A 25 -9.80 -5.45 0.70
C ASN A 25 -9.94 -5.19 2.20
N LEU A 26 -8.85 -4.77 2.87
CA LEU A 26 -8.90 -4.36 4.26
C LEU A 26 -9.83 -3.14 4.47
N LYS A 27 -9.75 -2.13 3.59
CA LYS A 27 -10.66 -0.96 3.62
C LYS A 27 -12.12 -1.39 3.50
N PHE A 28 -12.43 -2.33 2.60
CA PHE A 28 -13.76 -2.90 2.47
C PHE A 28 -14.23 -3.58 3.76
N LEU A 29 -13.38 -4.40 4.39
CA LEU A 29 -13.70 -5.08 5.65
C LEU A 29 -13.94 -4.09 6.80
N VAL A 30 -13.17 -2.99 6.86
CA VAL A 30 -13.39 -1.91 7.84
C VAL A 30 -14.73 -1.21 7.61
N LYS A 31 -15.08 -0.89 6.36
CA LYS A 31 -16.39 -0.29 6.01
C LYS A 31 -17.56 -1.25 6.31
N LEU A 32 -17.34 -2.55 6.24
CA LEU A 32 -18.30 -3.59 6.64
C LEU A 32 -18.46 -3.71 8.17
N GLY A 33 -17.69 -2.95 8.95
CA GLY A 33 -17.76 -2.95 10.42
C GLY A 33 -17.05 -4.13 11.08
N LYS A 34 -16.19 -4.85 10.34
CA LYS A 34 -15.45 -5.99 10.89
C LYS A 34 -14.40 -5.55 11.91
N THR A 35 -14.22 -6.39 12.93
CA THR A 35 -13.13 -6.19 13.90
C THR A 35 -11.78 -6.50 13.26
N PHE A 36 -10.70 -6.00 13.87
CA PHE A 36 -9.35 -6.26 13.38
C PHE A 36 -9.04 -7.76 13.28
N THR A 37 -9.44 -8.55 14.27
CA THR A 37 -9.18 -10.00 14.30
C THR A 37 -9.89 -10.72 13.17
N GLU A 38 -11.16 -10.39 12.91
CA GLU A 38 -11.92 -10.95 11.79
C GLU A 38 -11.31 -10.53 10.45
N ALA A 39 -10.97 -9.24 10.30
CA ALA A 39 -10.39 -8.72 9.08
C ALA A 39 -9.04 -9.39 8.74
N TYR A 40 -8.19 -9.56 9.75
CA TYR A 40 -6.91 -10.24 9.60
C TYR A 40 -7.07 -11.73 9.29
N ALA A 41 -8.01 -12.42 9.92
CA ALA A 41 -8.31 -13.81 9.63
C ALA A 41 -8.75 -14.00 8.17
N MET A 42 -9.69 -13.16 7.69
CA MET A 42 -10.15 -13.19 6.30
C MET A 42 -9.04 -12.88 5.29
N LEU A 43 -8.19 -11.87 5.58
CA LEU A 43 -7.02 -11.58 4.75
C LEU A 43 -6.05 -12.77 4.69
N LYS A 44 -5.79 -13.41 5.83
CA LYS A 44 -4.90 -14.57 5.89
C LYS A 44 -5.48 -15.79 5.16
N GLU A 45 -6.79 -15.99 5.16
CA GLU A 45 -7.42 -17.06 4.38
C GLU A 45 -7.29 -16.84 2.87
N VAL A 46 -7.46 -15.59 2.42
CA VAL A 46 -7.39 -15.23 1.00
C VAL A 46 -5.97 -15.24 0.47
N TYR A 47 -5.03 -14.62 1.20
CA TYR A 47 -3.66 -14.39 0.72
C TYR A 47 -2.63 -15.38 1.27
N ARG A 48 -2.97 -16.14 2.31
CA ARG A 48 -2.12 -17.16 2.94
C ARG A 48 -0.72 -16.63 3.25
N ASN A 49 0.30 -17.14 2.55
CA ASN A 49 1.71 -16.81 2.75
C ASN A 49 2.08 -15.43 2.19
N GLU A 50 1.27 -14.89 1.29
CA GLU A 50 1.48 -13.56 0.69
C GLU A 50 0.76 -12.45 1.48
N CYS A 51 0.08 -12.79 2.58
CA CYS A 51 -0.60 -11.83 3.42
C CYS A 51 0.38 -10.84 4.05
N LEU A 52 0.00 -9.56 4.09
CA LEU A 52 0.69 -8.53 4.86
C LEU A 52 0.87 -8.99 6.31
N SER A 53 1.97 -8.53 6.93
CA SER A 53 2.23 -8.85 8.33
C SER A 53 1.14 -8.29 9.23
N ARG A 54 0.91 -8.94 10.38
CA ARG A 54 -0.10 -8.50 11.35
C ARG A 54 0.04 -7.02 11.72
N THR A 55 1.27 -6.54 11.89
CA THR A 55 1.58 -5.13 12.19
C THR A 55 1.15 -4.20 11.06
N GLN A 56 1.47 -4.54 9.81
CA GLN A 56 1.07 -3.74 8.65
C GLN A 56 -0.44 -3.70 8.50
N VAL A 57 -1.13 -4.83 8.65
CA VAL A 57 -2.61 -4.88 8.61
C VAL A 57 -3.19 -4.00 9.72
N PHE A 58 -2.60 -3.99 10.92
CA PHE A 58 -3.07 -3.18 12.03
C PHE A 58 -2.94 -1.68 11.76
N GLU A 59 -1.79 -1.23 11.24
CA GLU A 59 -1.57 0.16 10.87
C GLU A 59 -2.60 0.64 9.84
N TRP A 60 -2.84 -0.15 8.79
CA TRP A 60 -3.84 0.19 7.77
C TRP A 60 -5.26 0.14 8.33
N PHE A 61 -5.59 -0.84 9.17
CA PHE A 61 -6.90 -0.93 9.83
C PHE A 61 -7.20 0.31 10.66
N LYS A 62 -6.21 0.80 11.42
CA LYS A 62 -6.33 2.04 12.20
C LYS A 62 -6.53 3.26 11.30
N ARG A 63 -5.71 3.41 10.24
CA ARG A 63 -5.86 4.50 9.25
C ARG A 63 -7.27 4.53 8.64
N PHE A 64 -7.81 3.36 8.25
CA PHE A 64 -9.16 3.27 7.69
C PHE A 64 -10.26 3.56 8.71
N LYS A 65 -10.08 3.17 9.98
CA LYS A 65 -10.97 3.54 11.10
C LYS A 65 -11.00 5.05 11.33
N GLU A 66 -9.88 5.73 11.12
CA GLU A 66 -9.73 7.19 11.24
C GLU A 66 -10.26 7.97 10.01
N GLY A 67 -10.78 7.26 8.99
CA GLY A 67 -11.41 7.87 7.81
C GLY A 67 -10.46 8.16 6.65
N HIS A 68 -9.19 7.74 6.73
CA HIS A 68 -8.25 7.89 5.61
C HIS A 68 -8.64 6.98 4.44
N GLU A 69 -8.81 7.54 3.24
CA GLU A 69 -9.26 6.79 2.08
C GLU A 69 -8.16 6.29 1.16
N THR A 70 -6.93 6.82 1.31
CA THR A 70 -5.79 6.52 0.45
C THR A 70 -5.24 5.11 0.73
N THR A 71 -4.95 4.36 -0.33
CA THR A 71 -4.33 3.02 -0.26
C THR A 71 -2.88 3.01 -0.73
N ALA A 72 -2.44 4.12 -1.33
CA ALA A 72 -1.07 4.38 -1.72
C ALA A 72 -0.21 4.65 -0.47
N ASN A 73 1.08 4.34 -0.58
CA ASN A 73 2.04 4.78 0.44
C ASN A 73 2.13 6.31 0.44
N ASP A 74 2.32 6.90 1.61
CA ASP A 74 2.65 8.31 1.72
C ASP A 74 3.94 8.59 0.94
N PRO A 75 4.04 9.75 0.26
CA PRO A 75 5.27 10.12 -0.42
C PRO A 75 6.41 10.10 0.59
N ARG A 76 7.38 9.19 0.38
CA ARG A 76 8.57 9.16 1.22
C ARG A 76 9.31 10.49 1.03
N PRO A 77 9.68 11.20 2.11
CA PRO A 77 10.60 12.32 1.97
C PRO A 77 11.85 11.77 1.29
N ARG A 78 12.07 12.20 0.04
CA ARG A 78 13.30 11.87 -0.66
C ARG A 78 14.42 12.53 0.13
N ARG A 79 15.45 11.75 0.49
CA ARG A 79 16.71 12.33 0.95
C ARG A 79 17.14 13.34 -0.12
N PRO A 80 17.48 14.60 0.23
CA PRO A 80 18.03 15.53 -0.75
C PRO A 80 19.20 14.84 -1.43
N SER A 81 19.12 14.66 -2.75
CA SER A 81 20.26 14.17 -3.51
C SER A 81 21.29 15.29 -3.47
N THR A 82 22.30 15.17 -2.61
CA THR A 82 23.50 16.01 -2.69
C THR A 82 24.31 15.54 -3.90
N SER A 83 23.77 15.74 -5.10
CA SER A 83 24.59 15.74 -6.30
C SER A 83 25.43 17.00 -6.21
N LYS A 84 26.73 16.80 -6.10
CA LYS A 84 27.75 17.84 -6.12
C LYS A 84 27.51 18.66 -7.40
N THR A 85 27.24 19.95 -7.25
CA THR A 85 27.34 20.90 -8.37
C THR A 85 28.78 20.86 -8.88
N ASP A 86 28.96 20.85 -10.20
CA ASP A 86 30.28 20.92 -10.86
C ASP A 86 31.05 22.24 -10.60
N GLU A 87 30.51 23.15 -9.78
CA GLU A 87 31.11 24.44 -9.43
C GLU A 87 32.43 24.36 -8.62
N ASN A 88 32.83 23.17 -8.15
CA ASN A 88 34.04 23.03 -7.33
C ASN A 88 35.20 22.26 -7.98
N ILE A 89 35.17 22.05 -9.31
CA ILE A 89 36.31 21.53 -10.07
C ILE A 89 36.98 22.67 -10.86
N GLU A 90 37.39 23.74 -10.19
CA GLU A 90 38.46 24.58 -10.72
C GLU A 90 39.19 25.35 -9.62
N LYS A 91 40.26 24.73 -9.11
CA LYS A 91 41.53 25.41 -8.83
C LYS A 91 42.61 24.36 -8.57
N LYS A 92 43.26 23.99 -9.68
CA LYS A 92 44.69 23.66 -9.73
C LYS A 92 45.47 24.81 -9.09
N TRP A 93 46.30 24.53 -8.08
CA TRP A 93 47.72 24.87 -7.94
C TRP A 93 48.30 23.97 -6.86
#